data_AF-A0A317QJF6-F1
#
_entry.id   AF-A0A317QJF6-F1
#
_cell.length_a   1.000
_cell.length_b   1.000
_cell.length_c   1.000
_cell.angle_alpha   90.00
_cell.angle_beta   90.00
_cell.angle_gamma   90.00
#
_symmetry.space_group_name_H-M   'P 1'
#
loop_
_entity.id
_entity.type
_entity.pdbx_description
1 polymer ?
#
loop_
_entity_poly.entity_id
_entity_poly.type
_entity_poly.pdbx_seq_one_letter_code
_entity_poly.pdbx_strand_id
1 'polypeptide(L)'
;MRLPPPPEARLPDGWAVCLDPRTRRLEGGAALLGGSPLRLLRLAPRARDLLAGDRLVVTGPATAALAARLQDAGVAVPSPPAPRPARTA
;
A
#
# COMPACT_ATOMS: atom_id res chain seq x y z
N MET A 1 -3.19 -20.02 -7.40
CA MET A 1 -3.73 -19.41 -6.16
C MET A 1 -4.18 -17.98 -6.46
N ARG A 2 -5.49 -17.73 -6.54
CA ARG A 2 -6.06 -16.37 -6.65
C ARG A 2 -6.15 -15.79 -5.24
N LEU A 3 -5.59 -14.60 -5.01
CA LEU A 3 -5.77 -13.90 -3.73
C LEU A 3 -7.25 -13.48 -3.58
N PRO A 4 -7.85 -13.58 -2.37
CA PRO A 4 -9.25 -13.20 -2.11
C PRO A 4 -9.51 -11.75 -2.54
N PRO A 5 -10.74 -11.35 -2.94
CA PRO A 5 -11.03 -9.96 -3.32
C PRO A 5 -10.61 -8.97 -2.21
N PRO A 6 -10.20 -7.73 -2.56
CA PRO A 6 -9.83 -6.77 -1.53
C PRO A 6 -11.04 -6.48 -0.63
N PRO A 7 -10.84 -6.20 0.68
CA PRO A 7 -11.93 -5.84 1.57
C PRO A 7 -12.68 -4.60 1.05
N GLU A 8 -14.00 -4.57 1.24
CA GLU A 8 -14.90 -3.49 0.78
C GLU A 8 -14.60 -2.14 1.45
N ALA A 9 -13.98 -2.16 2.64
CA ALA A 9 -13.54 -0.97 3.35
C ALA A 9 -12.34 -0.33 2.62
N ARG A 10 -12.67 0.48 1.61
CA ARG A 10 -11.72 1.29 0.85
C ARG A 10 -11.18 2.41 1.74
N LEU A 11 -9.86 2.58 1.80
CA LEU A 11 -9.27 3.80 2.35
C LEU A 11 -9.81 5.02 1.58
N PRO A 12 -10.20 6.12 2.28
CA PRO A 12 -10.64 7.33 1.61
C PRO A 12 -9.57 7.92 0.72
N ASP A 13 -9.98 8.66 -0.32
CA ASP A 13 -9.04 9.39 -1.16
C ASP A 13 -8.27 10.42 -0.33
N GLY A 14 -6.97 10.58 -0.63
CA GLY A 14 -6.03 11.41 0.12
C GLY A 14 -5.28 10.67 1.24
N TRP A 15 -5.76 9.49 1.67
CA TRP A 15 -4.97 8.63 2.55
C TRP A 15 -3.77 8.03 1.83
N ALA A 16 -2.75 7.64 2.59
CA ALA A 16 -1.65 6.85 2.08
C ALA A 16 -1.57 5.52 2.82
N VAL A 17 -0.87 4.56 2.21
CA VAL A 17 -0.29 3.43 2.93
C VAL A 17 1.22 3.47 2.75
N CYS A 18 1.94 3.16 3.82
CA CYS A 18 3.39 3.01 3.80
C CYS A 18 3.72 1.54 4.02
N LEU A 19 4.67 0.99 3.26
CA LEU A 19 5.13 -0.38 3.52
C LEU A 19 5.67 -0.47 4.94
N ASP A 20 5.37 -1.57 5.61
CA ASP A 20 5.88 -1.83 6.95
C ASP A 20 7.42 -1.88 6.88
N PRO A 21 8.17 -1.28 7.82
CA PRO A 21 9.63 -1.29 7.81
C PRO A 21 10.27 -2.69 7.78
N ARG A 22 9.54 -3.72 8.20
CA ARG A 22 9.97 -5.13 8.13
C ARG A 22 9.69 -5.78 6.78
N THR A 23 8.95 -5.11 5.90
CA THR A 23 8.68 -5.57 4.54
C THR A 23 9.94 -5.50 3.70
N ARG A 24 10.36 -6.65 3.17
CA ARG A 24 11.52 -6.74 2.28
C ARG A 24 11.07 -6.72 0.82
N ARG A 25 11.76 -5.93 0.01
CA ARG A 25 11.64 -5.96 -1.46
C ARG A 25 12.56 -7.03 -2.02
N LEU A 26 12.01 -7.85 -2.91
CA LEU A 26 12.73 -8.87 -3.67
C LEU A 26 12.58 -8.56 -5.16
N GLU A 27 13.44 -9.13 -6.00
CA GLU A 27 13.34 -9.00 -7.47
C GLU A 27 13.26 -7.52 -7.93
N GLY A 28 14.06 -6.64 -7.33
CA GLY A 28 14.04 -5.20 -7.63
C GLY A 28 12.71 -4.50 -7.28
N GLY A 29 11.92 -5.07 -6.36
CA GLY A 29 10.59 -4.57 -5.98
C GLY A 29 9.43 -5.22 -6.75
N ALA A 30 9.67 -6.29 -7.53
CA ALA A 30 8.60 -7.06 -8.14
C ALA A 30 7.88 -7.98 -7.12
N ALA A 31 8.50 -8.24 -5.98
CA ALA A 31 7.89 -8.98 -4.89
C ALA A 31 8.16 -8.32 -3.54
N LEU A 32 7.18 -8.44 -2.64
CA LEU A 32 7.23 -7.97 -1.26
C LEU A 32 7.09 -9.17 -0.32
N LEU A 33 7.92 -9.24 0.71
CA LEU A 33 7.86 -10.26 1.75
C LEU A 33 7.69 -9.57 3.11
N GLY A 34 6.61 -9.86 3.82
CA GLY A 34 6.34 -9.27 5.13
C GLY A 34 5.03 -9.75 5.76
N GLY A 35 4.59 -9.07 6.81
CA GLY A 35 3.40 -9.42 7.57
C GLY A 35 3.60 -10.52 8.62
N SER A 36 2.56 -10.74 9.43
CA SER A 36 2.46 -11.83 10.39
C SER A 36 1.07 -12.46 10.28
N PRO A 37 0.95 -13.71 9.78
CA PRO A 37 2.02 -14.59 9.28
C PRO A 37 2.72 -14.03 8.02
N LEU A 38 3.96 -14.45 7.78
CA LEU A 38 4.76 -14.01 6.62
C LEU A 38 4.06 -14.36 5.30
N ARG A 39 3.92 -13.37 4.42
CA ARG A 39 3.32 -13.51 3.08
C ARG A 39 4.25 -12.95 2.01
N LEU A 40 4.35 -13.68 0.89
CA LEU A 40 5.01 -13.21 -0.33
C LEU A 40 3.94 -12.67 -1.30
N LEU A 41 4.03 -11.39 -1.63
CA LEU A 41 3.14 -10.71 -2.56
C LEU A 41 3.89 -10.34 -3.84
N ARG A 42 3.41 -10.78 -5.00
CA ARG A 42 3.98 -10.39 -6.29
C ARG A 42 3.22 -9.19 -6.85
N LEU A 43 3.96 -8.14 -7.18
CA LEU A 43 3.41 -6.92 -7.75
C LEU A 43 3.42 -7.00 -9.28
N ALA A 44 2.28 -6.67 -9.89
CA ALA A 44 2.24 -6.38 -11.32
C ALA A 44 3.08 -5.13 -11.62
N PRO A 45 3.66 -4.98 -12.83
CA PRO A 45 4.46 -3.80 -13.20
C PRO A 45 3.76 -2.48 -12.86
N ARG A 46 2.50 -2.33 -13.29
CA ARG A 46 1.67 -1.15 -13.00
C ARG A 46 1.52 -0.86 -11.50
N ALA A 47 1.49 -1.87 -10.64
CA ALA A 47 1.39 -1.67 -9.20
C ALA A 47 2.69 -1.16 -8.58
N ARG A 48 3.84 -1.53 -9.17
CA ARG A 48 5.16 -1.02 -8.77
C ARG A 48 5.28 0.46 -9.10
N ASP A 49 4.80 0.87 -10.27
CA ASP A 49 4.85 2.27 -10.71
C ASP A 49 3.97 3.19 -9.86
N LEU A 50 2.93 2.66 -9.22
CA LEU A 50 2.08 3.40 -8.29
C LEU A 50 2.74 3.61 -6.91
N LEU A 51 3.78 2.85 -6.57
CA LEU A 51 4.52 2.99 -5.32
C LEU A 51 5.65 4.02 -5.50
N ALA A 52 5.52 5.16 -4.82
CA ALA A 52 6.55 6.17 -4.72
C ALA A 52 7.49 5.82 -3.56
N GLY A 53 8.56 5.08 -3.84
CA GLY A 53 9.35 4.44 -2.80
C GLY A 53 8.46 3.45 -2.04
N ASP A 54 8.40 3.56 -0.71
CA ASP A 54 7.57 2.70 0.13
C ASP A 54 6.15 3.26 0.39
N ARG A 55 5.75 4.31 -0.31
CA ARG A 55 4.46 4.98 -0.10
C ARG A 55 3.54 4.85 -1.32
N LEU A 56 2.27 4.56 -1.05
CA LEU A 56 1.19 4.60 -2.03
C LEU A 56 0.11 5.57 -1.54
N VAL A 57 -0.23 6.56 -2.36
CA VAL A 57 -1.34 7.48 -2.06
C VAL A 57 -2.61 6.98 -2.75
N VAL A 58 -3.72 6.98 -2.02
CA VAL A 58 -5.03 6.62 -2.54
C VAL A 58 -5.62 7.83 -3.26
N THR A 59 -5.63 7.78 -4.59
CA THR A 59 -6.18 8.84 -5.46
C THR A 59 -7.32 8.36 -6.35
N GLY A 60 -7.55 7.05 -6.42
CA GLY A 60 -8.61 6.44 -7.22
C GLY A 60 -8.81 4.95 -6.96
N PRO A 61 -9.71 4.30 -7.72
CA PRO A 61 -10.10 2.91 -7.45
C PRO A 61 -8.91 1.93 -7.47
N ALA A 62 -7.99 2.10 -8.43
CA ALA A 62 -6.82 1.23 -8.58
C ALA A 62 -5.85 1.32 -7.39
N THR A 63 -5.48 2.54 -6.97
CA THR A 63 -4.61 2.75 -5.81
C THR A 63 -5.26 2.30 -4.52
N ALA A 64 -6.58 2.43 -4.40
CA ALA A 64 -7.29 1.98 -3.21
C ALA A 64 -7.39 0.46 -3.12
N ALA A 65 -7.66 -0.21 -4.25
CA ALA A 65 -7.63 -1.67 -4.30
C ALA A 65 -6.24 -2.18 -3.95
N LEU A 66 -5.18 -1.57 -4.49
CA LEU A 66 -3.80 -1.92 -4.14
C LEU A 66 -3.51 -1.68 -2.66
N ALA A 67 -3.90 -0.53 -2.10
CA ALA A 67 -3.73 -0.21 -0.70
C ALA A 67 -4.44 -1.22 0.23
N ALA A 68 -5.66 -1.64 -0.13
CA ALA A 68 -6.39 -2.67 0.60
C ALA A 68 -5.66 -4.02 0.58
N ARG A 69 -5.07 -4.42 -0.55
CA ARG A 69 -4.28 -5.66 -0.65
C ARG A 69 -3.00 -5.63 0.17
N LEU A 70 -2.29 -4.50 0.17
CA LEU A 70 -1.05 -4.36 0.95
C LEU A 70 -1.34 -4.43 2.46
N GLN A 71 -2.44 -3.81 2.90
CA GLN A 71 -2.89 -3.89 4.29
C GLN A 71 -3.37 -5.30 4.67
N ASP A 72 -4.18 -5.94 3.82
CA ASP A 72 -4.65 -7.32 4.06
C ASP A 72 -3.49 -8.32 4.16
N ALA A 73 -2.43 -8.10 3.37
CA ALA A 73 -1.21 -8.89 3.44
C ALA A 73 -0.32 -8.55 4.65
N GLY A 74 -0.63 -7.51 5.43
CA GLY A 74 0.15 -7.06 6.58
C GLY A 74 1.52 -6.46 6.19
N VAL A 75 1.69 -6.07 4.92
CA VAL A 75 2.94 -5.49 4.40
C VAL A 75 2.90 -3.96 4.33
N ALA A 76 1.77 -3.35 4.65
CA ALA A 76 1.64 -1.90 4.70
C ALA A 76 0.71 -1.45 5.82
N VAL A 77 0.99 -0.26 6.34
CA VAL A 77 0.23 0.41 7.39
C VAL A 77 -0.44 1.68 6.84
N PRO A 78 -1.71 1.95 7.19
CA PRO A 78 -2.37 3.18 6.78
C PRO A 78 -1.73 4.41 7.43
N SER A 79 -1.62 5.48 6.65
CA SER A 79 -1.09 6.77 7.06
C SER A 79 -2.09 7.86 6.67
N PRO A 80 -2.60 8.66 7.62
CA PRO A 80 -3.52 9.75 7.30
C PRO A 80 -2.82 10.81 6.43
N PRO A 81 -3.58 11.59 5.65
CA PRO A 81 -3.02 12.74 4.95
C PRO A 81 -2.33 13.67 5.94
N ALA A 82 -1.17 14.23 5.55
CA ALA A 82 -0.50 15.23 6.36
C ALA A 82 -1.47 16.41 6.57
N PRO A 83 -1.61 16.93 7.81
CA PRO A 83 -2.41 18.13 8.03
C PRO A 83 -1.83 19.24 7.15
N ARG A 84 -2.69 19.88 6.35
CA ARG A 84 -2.30 21.08 5.61
C ARG A 84 -1.75 22.08 6.64
N PRO A 85 -0.52 22.60 6.50
CA PRO A 85 0.01 23.55 7.46
C PRO A 85 -0.99 24.69 7.60
N ALA A 86 -1.41 24.96 8.84
CA ALA A 86 -2.28 26.08 9.12
C ALA A 86 -1.58 27.32 8.57
N ARG A 87 -2.25 28.01 7.64
CA ARG A 87 -1.73 29.24 7.06
C ARG A 87 -1.71 30.27 8.19
N THR A 88 -0.57 30.46 8.82
CA THR A 88 -0.38 31.56 9.76
C THR A 88 -0.39 32.83 8.92
N ALA A 89 -1.45 33.63 9.12
CA ALA A 89 -1.58 34.98 8.59
C ALA A 89 -0.77 35.96 9.46
#